data_AF-A0A932NU31-F1
#
_entry.id   AF-A0A932NU31-F1
#
_cell.length_a   1.000
_cell.length_b   1.000
_cell.length_c   1.000
_cell.angle_alpha   90.00
_cell.angle_beta   90.00
_cell.angle_gamma   90.00
#
_symmetry.space_group_name_H-M   'P 1'
#
loop_
_entity.id
_entity.type
_entity.pdbx_description
1 polymer ?
#
loop_
_entity_poly.entity_id
_entity_poly.type
_entity_poly.pdbx_seq_one_letter_code
_entity_poly.pdbx_strand_id
1 'polypeptide(L)'
;MAGSASRVGTTGDWSAQAEHVRQMSYDDWLRDKVVYGTPEAVVDRLQQLRDELDLTQILYEINYGRQIPYELQLKNLQLINERVIPQFK
;
A
#
# COMPACT_ATOMS: atom_id res chain seq x y z
N MET A 1 -15.47 -12.94 11.09
CA MET A 1 -16.15 -12.95 9.78
C MET A 1 -16.40 -11.50 9.38
N ALA A 2 -15.52 -10.91 8.55
CA ALA A 2 -15.62 -9.50 8.16
C ALA A 2 -16.48 -9.37 6.88
N GLY A 3 -17.71 -8.89 7.03
CA GLY A 3 -18.68 -8.69 5.94
C GLY A 3 -18.42 -7.45 5.08
N SER A 4 -17.16 -7.08 4.83
CA SER A 4 -16.80 -5.96 3.97
C SER A 4 -16.74 -6.33 2.48
N ALA A 5 -16.61 -7.63 2.16
CA ALA A 5 -16.46 -8.13 0.79
C ALA A 5 -17.72 -7.98 -0.08
N SER A 6 -18.88 -7.68 0.51
CA SER A 6 -20.17 -7.60 -0.21
C SER A 6 -20.67 -6.17 -0.43
N ARG A 7 -19.82 -5.14 -0.27
CA ARG A 7 -20.21 -3.75 -0.54
C ARG A 7 -20.29 -3.49 -2.05
N VAL A 8 -21.51 -3.20 -2.49
CA VAL A 8 -21.89 -2.67 -3.81
C VAL A 8 -21.01 -1.46 -4.13
N GLY A 9 -20.00 -1.65 -4.96
CA GLY A 9 -18.98 -0.64 -5.25
C GLY A 9 -17.61 -1.23 -5.61
N THR A 10 -17.42 -2.53 -5.44
CA THR A 10 -16.17 -3.19 -5.81
C THR A 10 -16.44 -4.33 -6.79
N THR A 11 -15.94 -4.20 -8.02
CA THR A 11 -16.21 -5.11 -9.15
C THR A 11 -15.26 -6.33 -9.17
N GLY A 12 -14.46 -6.54 -8.12
CA GLY A 12 -13.41 -7.58 -8.07
C GLY A 12 -13.81 -8.84 -7.31
N ASP A 13 -13.18 -9.98 -7.64
CA ASP A 13 -13.31 -11.24 -6.90
C ASP A 13 -12.43 -11.21 -5.64
N TRP A 14 -12.92 -10.54 -4.61
CA TRP A 14 -12.24 -10.42 -3.32
C TRP A 14 -12.05 -11.74 -2.60
N SER A 15 -12.83 -12.77 -2.95
CA SER A 15 -12.70 -14.10 -2.34
C SER A 15 -11.43 -14.79 -2.85
N ALA A 16 -11.20 -14.75 -4.16
CA ALA A 16 -9.96 -15.22 -4.78
C ALA A 16 -8.76 -14.37 -4.34
N GLN A 17 -8.93 -13.05 -4.24
CA GLN A 17 -7.86 -12.16 -3.77
C GLN A 17 -7.49 -12.41 -2.30
N ALA A 18 -8.47 -12.67 -1.43
CA ALA A 18 -8.23 -13.01 -0.04
C ALA A 18 -7.51 -14.35 0.13
N GLU A 19 -7.84 -15.35 -0.70
CA GLU A 19 -7.17 -16.65 -0.67
C GLU A 19 -5.73 -16.54 -1.18
N HIS A 20 -5.49 -15.75 -2.23
CA HIS A 20 -4.15 -15.45 -2.71
C HIS A 20 -3.30 -14.77 -1.63
N VAL A 21 -3.83 -13.74 -0.97
CA VAL A 21 -3.14 -13.02 0.13
C VAL A 21 -2.77 -13.94 1.30
N ARG A 22 -3.58 -14.96 1.59
CA ARG A 22 -3.26 -15.96 2.65
C ARG A 22 -2.09 -16.86 2.30
N GLN A 23 -1.82 -17.07 1.01
CA GLN A 23 -0.77 -17.95 0.52
C GLN A 23 0.55 -17.20 0.26
N MET A 24 0.54 -15.86 0.30
CA MET A 24 1.73 -15.05 0.08
C MET A 24 2.74 -15.21 1.22
N SER A 25 4.00 -15.41 0.86
CA SER A 25 5.12 -15.36 1.82
C SER A 25 5.40 -13.92 2.26
N TYR A 26 6.23 -13.77 3.29
CA TYR A 26 6.69 -12.45 3.75
C TYR A 26 7.45 -11.69 2.65
N ASP A 27 8.24 -12.41 1.84
CA ASP A 27 8.99 -11.83 0.73
C ASP A 27 8.06 -11.41 -0.42
N ASP A 28 6.98 -12.17 -0.68
CA ASP A 28 5.96 -11.79 -1.67
C ASP A 28 5.21 -10.53 -1.22
N TRP A 29 4.94 -10.41 0.08
CA TRP A 29 4.36 -9.21 0.67
C TRP A 29 5.28 -8.00 0.50
N LEU A 30 6.57 -8.14 0.81
CA LEU A 30 7.55 -7.08 0.63
C LEU A 30 7.71 -6.67 -0.83
N ARG A 31 7.66 -7.64 -1.76
CA ARG A 31 7.76 -7.39 -3.19
C ARG A 31 6.55 -6.64 -3.73
N ASP A 32 5.34 -7.13 -3.44
CA ASP A 32 4.15 -6.74 -4.20
C ASP A 32 3.17 -5.86 -3.44
N LYS A 33 3.26 -5.79 -2.10
CA LYS A 33 2.24 -5.15 -1.24
C LYS A 33 2.79 -4.08 -0.31
N VAL A 34 4.11 -4.00 -0.12
CA VAL A 34 4.74 -3.04 0.78
C VAL A 34 5.70 -2.14 0.01
N VAL A 35 5.62 -0.84 0.29
CA VAL A 35 6.58 0.16 -0.21
C VAL A 35 7.29 0.77 0.99
N TYR A 36 8.63 0.70 1.01
CA TYR A 36 9.45 1.13 2.14
C TYR A 36 10.82 1.65 1.67
N GLY A 37 11.49 2.41 2.54
CA GLY A 37 12.83 2.93 2.27
C GLY A 37 12.94 4.42 2.53
N THR A 38 13.89 5.08 1.85
CA THR A 38 13.97 6.54 1.81
C THR A 38 12.82 7.11 0.97
N PRO A 39 12.47 8.40 1.12
CA PRO A 39 11.44 9.01 0.29
C PRO A 39 11.65 8.81 -1.21
N GLU A 40 12.91 8.87 -1.68
CA GLU A 40 13.27 8.68 -3.09
C GLU A 40 12.96 7.25 -3.54
N ALA A 41 13.34 6.24 -2.75
CA ALA A 41 13.03 4.84 -3.06
C ALA A 41 11.51 4.58 -3.08
N VAL A 42 10.75 5.25 -2.21
CA VAL A 42 9.29 5.17 -2.19
C VAL A 42 8.70 5.80 -3.46
N VAL A 43 9.21 6.95 -3.91
CA VAL A 43 8.78 7.59 -5.15
C VAL A 43 9.01 6.66 -6.34
N ASP A 44 10.23 6.14 -6.49
CA ASP A 44 10.60 5.25 -7.59
C ASP A 44 9.67 4.03 -7.64
N ARG A 45 9.42 3.39 -6.49
CA ARG A 45 8.56 2.20 -6.42
C ARG A 45 7.10 2.52 -6.74
N LEU A 46 6.56 3.64 -6.26
CA LEU A 46 5.18 4.02 -6.55
C LEU A 46 5.00 4.42 -8.02
N GLN A 47 5.99 5.07 -8.64
CA GLN A 47 5.97 5.36 -10.09
C GLN A 47 5.99 4.06 -10.90
N GLN A 48 6.87 3.12 -10.55
CA GLN A 48 6.90 1.80 -11.18
C GLN A 48 5.53 1.11 -11.10
N LEU A 49 4.92 1.05 -9.92
CA LEU A 49 3.61 0.42 -9.72
C LEU A 49 2.50 1.13 -10.50
N ARG A 50 2.53 2.47 -10.57
CA ARG A 50 1.57 3.24 -11.36
C ARG A 50 1.66 2.89 -12.84
N ASP A 51 2.87 2.83 -13.37
CA ASP A 51 3.11 2.64 -14.80
C ASP A 51 2.89 1.17 -15.23
N GLU A 52 3.24 0.20 -14.37
CA GLU A 52 3.05 -1.24 -14.65
C GLU A 52 1.58 -1.69 -14.52
N LEU A 53 0.82 -1.08 -13.62
CA LEU A 53 -0.56 -1.50 -13.31
C LEU A 53 -1.64 -0.50 -13.75
N ASP A 54 -1.25 0.58 -14.44
CA ASP A 54 -2.11 1.69 -14.89
C ASP A 54 -2.98 2.25 -13.75
N LEU A 55 -2.35 2.51 -12.59
CA LEU A 55 -3.07 2.96 -11.40
C LEU A 55 -3.47 4.43 -11.52
N THR A 56 -4.76 4.71 -11.34
CA THR A 56 -5.27 6.08 -11.27
C THR A 56 -5.28 6.66 -9.86
N GLN A 57 -5.27 5.80 -8.83
CA GLN A 57 -5.33 6.17 -7.42
C GLN A 57 -4.57 5.18 -6.54
N ILE A 58 -4.02 5.68 -5.43
CA ILE A 58 -3.30 4.87 -4.44
C ILE A 58 -3.91 5.12 -3.05
N LEU A 59 -4.32 4.06 -2.39
CA LEU A 59 -4.68 4.05 -0.98
C LEU A 59 -3.58 3.30 -0.22
N TYR A 60 -3.08 3.88 0.87
CA TYR A 60 -2.03 3.26 1.67
C TYR A 60 -2.35 3.30 3.16
N GLU A 61 -1.80 2.34 3.89
CA GLU A 61 -1.89 2.24 5.35
C GLU A 61 -0.47 2.24 5.94
N ILE A 62 -0.22 3.11 6.92
CA ILE A 62 1.13 3.28 7.50
C ILE A 62 1.42 2.28 8.60
N ASN A 63 0.41 1.83 9.34
CA ASN A 63 0.59 1.01 10.55
C ASN A 63 -0.14 -0.32 10.43
N TYR A 64 0.17 -1.05 9.36
CA TYR A 64 -0.35 -2.38 9.16
C TYR A 64 0.09 -3.29 10.32
N GLY A 65 -0.87 -3.86 11.05
CA GLY A 65 -0.61 -4.69 12.23
C GLY A 65 -0.54 -3.95 13.57
N ARG A 66 -0.65 -2.60 13.58
CA ARG A 66 -0.77 -1.76 14.78
C ARG A 66 0.43 -1.82 15.75
N GLN A 67 1.63 -2.12 15.26
CA GLN A 67 2.83 -2.29 16.08
C GLN A 67 3.81 -1.11 16.00
N ILE A 68 3.60 -0.15 15.09
CA ILE A 68 4.52 0.99 14.91
C ILE A 68 4.21 2.08 15.96
N PRO A 69 5.22 2.60 16.69
CA PRO A 69 5.06 3.75 17.58
C PRO A 69 4.45 4.98 16.89
N TYR A 70 3.61 5.72 17.61
CA TYR A 70 2.88 6.86 17.05
C TYR A 70 3.79 7.93 16.42
N GLU A 71 4.91 8.26 17.06
CA GLU A 71 5.85 9.26 16.55
C GLU A 71 6.46 8.87 15.19
N LEU A 72 6.73 7.57 15.00
CA LEU A 72 7.26 7.08 13.73
C LEU A 72 6.18 7.09 12.63
N GLN A 73 4.92 6.83 12.98
CA GLN A 73 3.80 6.99 12.05
C GLN A 73 3.65 8.44 11.61
N LEU A 74 3.74 9.39 12.55
CA LEU A 74 3.63 10.82 12.24
C LEU A 74 4.79 11.30 11.36
N LYS A 75 6.02 10.87 11.68
CA LYS A 75 7.20 11.18 10.86
C LYS A 75 7.07 10.60 9.45
N ASN A 76 6.53 9.39 9.31
CA ASN A 76 6.26 8.79 8.00
C ASN A 76 5.24 9.62 7.20
N LEU A 77 4.12 10.03 7.81
CA LEU A 77 3.14 10.92 7.17
C LEU A 77 3.75 12.24 6.70
N GLN A 78 4.59 12.86 7.54
CA GLN A 78 5.29 14.09 7.18
C GLN A 78 6.18 13.88 5.95
N LEU A 79 7.02 12.84 5.96
CA LEU A 79 7.91 12.52 4.84
C LEU A 79 7.13 12.21 3.56
N ILE A 80 6.03 11.45 3.64
CA ILE A 80 5.19 11.18 2.48
C ILE A 80 4.65 12.49 1.89
N ASN A 81 4.06 13.36 2.72
CA ASN A 81 3.45 14.60 2.24
C ASN A 81 4.47 15.62 1.71
N GLU A 82 5.65 15.71 2.34
CA GLU A 82 6.66 16.71 1.97
C GLU A 82 7.58 16.28 0.83
N ARG A 83 7.85 14.97 0.71
CA ARG A 83 8.89 14.46 -0.19
C ARG A 83 8.36 13.52 -1.28
N VAL A 84 7.30 12.77 -1.00
CA VAL A 84 6.79 11.74 -1.92
C VAL A 84 5.65 12.29 -2.78
N ILE A 85 4.53 12.69 -2.16
CA ILE A 85 3.33 13.15 -2.87
C ILE A 85 3.61 14.27 -3.89
N PRO A 86 4.47 15.28 -3.62
CA PRO A 86 4.77 16.32 -4.61
C PRO A 86 5.39 15.82 -5.93
N GLN A 87 5.93 14.59 -5.96
CA GLN A 87 6.48 13.98 -7.18
C GLN A 87 5.40 13.37 -8.09
N PHE A 88 4.17 13.24 -7.60
CA PHE A 88 3.03 12.70 -8.33
C PHE A 88 2.09 13.87 -8.67
N LYS A 89 1.97 14.19 -9.97
CA LYS A 89 1.07 15.23 -10.50
C LYS A 89 -0.19 14.60 -11.04
#